data_AF-A0AAX2A721-F1
#
_entry.id   AF-A0AAX2A721-F1
#
_cell.length_a   1.000
_cell.length_b   1.000
_cell.length_c   1.000
_cell.angle_alpha   90.00
_cell.angle_beta   90.00
_cell.angle_gamma   90.00
#
_symmetry.space_group_name_H-M   'P 1'
#
loop_
_entity.id
_entity.type
_entity.pdbx_description
1 polymer ?
#
loop_
_entity_poly.entity_id
_entity_poly.type
_entity_poly.pdbx_seq_one_letter_code
_entity_poly.pdbx_strand_id
1 'polypeptide(L)' 'MYEKYNDMALISQPYDLTDYKQAAQFVIEQALFRFERDRLMRDIDQSLEQRDEALFLTLSAQYNELLQRYRHLESLA' A
#
# COMPACT_ATOMS: atom_id res chain seq x y z
N MET A 1 22.81 -24.89 -44.81
CA MET A 1 21.93 -25.72 -43.97
C MET A 1 21.36 -24.81 -42.90
N TYR A 2 20.13 -24.33 -43.13
CA TYR A 2 19.41 -23.49 -42.19
C TYR A 2 18.86 -24.35 -41.06
N GLU A 3 19.69 -24.67 -40.07
CA GLU A 3 19.21 -25.28 -38.84
C GLU A 3 18.68 -24.19 -37.91
N LYS A 4 17.37 -23.97 -38.08
CA LYS A 4 16.41 -23.78 -36.98
C LYS A 4 16.81 -22.78 -35.90
N TYR A 5 16.58 -21.50 -36.20
CA TYR A 5 16.18 -20.48 -35.22
C TYR A 5 14.80 -20.79 -34.61
N ASN A 6 14.57 -22.04 -34.19
CA ASN A 6 13.27 -22.47 -33.64
C ASN A 6 13.22 -22.41 -32.11
N ASP A 7 14.28 -21.95 -31.46
CA ASP A 7 14.25 -21.63 -30.02
C ASP A 7 13.62 -20.25 -29.75
N MET A 8 13.24 -19.53 -30.82
CA MET A 8 12.28 -18.41 -30.80
C MET A 8 10.82 -18.91 -30.84
N ALA A 9 10.54 -20.12 -30.37
CA ALA A 9 9.30 -20.33 -29.61
C ALA A 9 9.62 -19.82 -28.19
N LEU A 10 9.65 -18.51 -27.92
CA LEU A 10 8.42 -17.72 -27.71
C LEU A 10 7.26 -18.56 -27.15
N ILE A 11 7.56 -19.47 -26.22
CA ILE A 11 6.67 -19.69 -25.09
C ILE A 11 6.85 -18.45 -24.23
N SER A 12 6.23 -17.35 -24.69
CA SER A 12 5.65 -16.38 -23.78
C SER A 12 4.74 -17.20 -22.89
N GLN A 13 5.29 -17.75 -21.80
CA GLN A 13 4.48 -18.18 -20.68
C GLN A 13 3.57 -16.98 -20.44
N PRO A 14 2.25 -17.16 -20.43
CA PRO A 14 1.39 -16.09 -19.99
C PRO A 14 1.81 -15.88 -18.54
N TYR A 15 2.68 -14.90 -18.31
CA TYR A 15 2.94 -14.39 -16.99
C TYR A 15 1.56 -14.17 -16.40
N ASP A 16 1.28 -14.82 -15.28
CA ASP A 16 -0.05 -14.79 -14.71
C ASP A 16 -0.31 -13.32 -14.33
N LEU A 17 -0.97 -12.60 -15.23
CA LEU A 17 -1.21 -11.16 -15.11
C LEU A 17 -2.02 -10.88 -13.84
N THR A 18 -2.70 -11.91 -13.33
CA THR A 18 -3.37 -11.97 -12.05
C THR A 18 -2.40 -11.69 -10.90
N ASP A 19 -1.25 -12.37 -10.87
CA ASP A 19 -0.24 -12.22 -9.80
C ASP A 19 0.41 -10.84 -9.83
N TYR A 20 0.74 -10.33 -11.02
CA TYR A 20 1.29 -8.97 -11.16
C TYR A 20 0.30 -7.89 -10.77
N LYS A 21 -0.98 -8.06 -11.13
CA LYS A 21 -2.04 -7.12 -10.73
C LYS A 21 -2.25 -7.14 -9.22
N GLN A 22 -2.24 -8.32 -8.59
CA GLN A 22 -2.34 -8.44 -7.14
C GLN A 22 -1.14 -7.82 -6.43
N ALA A 23 0.08 -8.09 -6.91
CA ALA A 23 1.30 -7.50 -6.37
C ALA A 23 1.31 -5.97 -6.52
N ALA A 24 0.92 -5.45 -7.69
CA ALA A 24 0.82 -4.01 -7.92
C ALA A 24 -0.22 -3.36 -7.01
N GLN A 25 -1.40 -3.98 -6.86
CA GLN A 25 -2.45 -3.50 -5.96
C GLN A 25 -1.96 -3.44 -4.52
N PHE A 26 -1.28 -4.50 -4.06
CA PHE A 26 -0.70 -4.54 -2.72
C PHE A 26 0.34 -3.45 -2.47
N VAL A 27 1.24 -3.21 -3.43
CA VAL A 27 2.24 -2.12 -3.34
C VAL A 27 1.55 -0.76 -3.25
N ILE A 28 0.50 -0.53 -4.06
CA ILE A 28 -0.27 0.73 -4.02
C ILE A 28 -0.95 0.89 -2.66
N GLU A 29 -1.62 -0.14 -2.16
CA GLU A 29 -2.30 -0.11 -0.87
C GLU A 29 -1.34 0.13 0.30
N GLN A 30 -0.17 -0.51 0.29
CA GLN A 30 0.88 -0.24 1.28
C GLN A 30 1.39 1.19 1.21
N ALA A 31 1.64 1.72 0.01
CA ALA A 31 2.14 3.08 -0.16
C ALA A 31 1.10 4.11 0.34
N LEU A 32 -0.17 3.90 -0.01
CA LEU A 32 -1.28 4.74 0.43
C LEU A 32 -1.43 4.71 1.95
N PHE A 33 -1.45 3.52 2.56
CA PHE A 33 -1.53 3.37 4.01
C PHE A 33 -0.40 4.10 4.74
N ARG A 34 0.86 3.90 4.31
CA ARG A 34 2.02 4.56 4.93
C ARG A 34 1.91 6.08 4.83
N PHE A 35 1.55 6.60 3.65
CA PHE A 35 1.40 8.03 3.44
C PHE A 35 0.33 8.64 4.34
N GLU A 36 -0.87 8.03 4.38
CA GLU A 36 -1.98 8.54 5.20
C GLU A 36 -1.67 8.44 6.70
N ARG A 37 -1.06 7.35 7.14
CA ARG A 37 -0.63 7.14 8.53
C ARG A 37 0.38 8.22 8.95
N ASP A 38 1.42 8.43 8.15
CA ASP A 38 2.49 9.40 8.46
C ASP A 38 1.99 10.85 8.38
N ARG A 39 0.98 11.12 7.53
CA ARG A 39 0.29 12.41 7.53
C ARG A 39 -0.51 12.61 8.81
N LEU A 40 -1.39 11.67 9.17
CA LEU A 40 -2.23 11.79 10.37
C LEU A 40 -1.39 11.92 11.63
N MET A 41 -0.28 11.18 11.75
CA MET A 41 0.62 11.30 12.89
C MET A 41 1.20 12.72 13.02
N ARG A 42 1.66 13.32 11.91
CA ARG A 42 2.15 14.70 11.91
C ARG A 42 1.08 15.71 12.29
N ASP A 43 -0.14 15.53 11.77
CA ASP A 43 -1.26 16.41 12.07
C ASP A 43 -1.68 16.29 13.55
N ILE A 44 -1.60 15.07 14.13
CA ILE A 44 -1.82 14.81 15.55
C ILE A 44 -0.78 15.54 16.40
N ASP A 45 0.51 15.39 16.08
CA ASP A 45 1.59 16.08 16.79
C ASP A 45 1.39 17.60 16.77
N GLN A 46 1.03 18.16 15.61
CA GLN A 46 0.73 19.58 15.48
C GLN A 46 -0.46 20.02 16.35
N SER A 47 -1.53 19.21 16.42
CA SER A 47 -2.68 19.52 17.28
C SER A 47 -2.31 19.55 18.77
N LEU A 48 -1.38 18.68 19.20
CA LEU A 48 -0.85 18.66 20.57
C LEU A 48 -0.01 19.88 20.87
N GLU A 49 0.86 20.31 19.94
CA GLU A 49 1.64 21.55 20.06
C GLU A 49 0.74 22.78 20.22
N GLN A 50 -0.38 22.81 19.49
CA GLN A 50 -1.37 23.89 19.52
C GLN A 50 -2.31 23.81 20.73
N ARG A 51 -2.27 22.71 21.48
CA ARG A 51 -3.21 22.39 22.58
C ARG A 51 -4.68 22.37 22.12
N ASP A 52 -4.92 21.96 20.88
CA ASP A 52 -6.26 21.80 20.32
C ASP A 52 -6.76 20.38 20.57
N GLU A 53 -7.44 20.19 21.71
CA GLU A 53 -7.95 18.88 22.13
C GLU A 53 -9.00 18.32 21.17
N ALA A 54 -9.88 19.16 20.63
CA ALA A 54 -10.94 18.71 19.73
C ALA A 54 -10.35 18.17 18.43
N LEU A 55 -9.36 18.87 17.88
CA LEU A 55 -8.64 18.42 16.69
C LEU A 55 -7.85 17.14 16.98
N PHE A 56 -7.13 17.07 18.10
CA PHE A 56 -6.40 15.88 18.50
C PHE A 56 -7.29 14.63 18.55
N LEU A 57 -8.44 14.72 19.23
CA LEU A 57 -9.38 13.60 19.35
C LEU A 57 -9.93 13.18 17.98
N THR A 58 -10.24 14.14 17.13
CA THR A 58 -10.75 13.90 15.78
C THR A 58 -9.72 13.17 14.91
N LEU A 59 -8.47 13.64 14.91
CA LEU A 59 -7.39 13.04 14.15
C LEU A 59 -7.01 11.66 14.69
N SER A 60 -7.02 11.48 16.01
CA SER A 60 -6.79 10.19 16.67
C SER A 60 -7.84 9.15 16.28
N ALA A 61 -9.12 9.55 16.19
CA ALA A 61 -10.18 8.67 15.71
C ALA A 61 -9.95 8.24 14.25
N GLN A 62 -9.59 9.18 13.38
CA GLN A 62 -9.28 8.89 11.97
C GLN A 62 -8.07 7.96 11.83
N TYR A 63 -7.03 8.18 12.63
CA TYR A 63 -5.86 7.32 12.66
C TYR A 63 -6.21 5.88 13.05
N ASN A 64 -7.05 5.70 14.08
CA ASN A 64 -7.50 4.37 14.50
C ASN A 64 -8.38 3.68 13.44
N GLU A 65 -9.25 4.44 12.76
CA GLU A 65 -10.03 3.91 11.64
C GLU A 65 -9.12 3.46 10.49
N LEU A 66 -8.10 4.26 10.17
CA LEU A 66 -7.11 3.92 9.15
C LEU A 66 -6.40 2.59 9.49
N LEU A 67 -5.91 2.44 10.73
CA LEU A 67 -5.30 1.19 11.18
C LEU A 67 -6.26 0.00 11.05
N GLN A 68 -7.53 0.18 11.41
CA GLN A 68 -8.52 -0.88 11.29
C GLN A 68 -8.78 -1.27 9.83
N ARG A 69 -8.87 -0.28 8.93
CA ARG A 69 -9.09 -0.50 7.49
C ARG A 69 -7.95 -1.30 6.85
N TYR A 70 -6.71 -1.00 7.24
CA TYR A 70 -5.51 -1.62 6.69
C TYR A 70 -4.94 -2.75 7.52
N ARG A 71 -5.66 -3.25 8.53
CA ARG A 71 -5.21 -4.35 9.41
C ARG A 71 -4.75 -5.60 8.65
N HIS A 72 -5.34 -5.87 7.49
CA HIS A 72 -4.98 -7.00 6.63
C HIS A 72 -3.56 -6.86 6.02
N LEU A 73 -3.02 -5.65 5.92
CA LEU A 73 -1.64 -5.42 5.49
C LEU A 73 -0.61 -5.71 6.60
N GLU A 74 -1.01 -5.64 7.88
CA GLU A 74 -0.13 -5.94 9.02
C GLU A 74 0.02 -7.44 9.27
N SER A 75 -0.94 -8.29 8.87
CA SER A 75 -0.88 -9.74 9.10
C SER A 75 0.04 -10.50 8.13
N LEU A 76 0.63 -9.80 7.15
CA LEU A 76 1.42 -10.39 6.06
C LEU A 76 2.91 -9.98 6.11
N ALA A 77 3.31 -9.19 7.11
CA ALA A 77 4.69 -8.77 7.38
C ALA A 77 5.32 -9.61 8.50
#